data_AF-A0A7S0QEI1-F1
#
_entry.id   AF-A0A7S0QEI1-F1
#
_cell.length_a   1.000
_cell.length_b   1.000
_cell.length_c   1.000
_cell.angle_alpha   90.00
_cell.angle_beta   90.00
_cell.angle_gamma   90.00
#
_symmetry.space_group_name_H-M   'P 1'
#
loop_
_entity.id
_entity.type
_entity.pdbx_description
1 polymer ?
#
loop_
_entity_poly.entity_id
_entity_poly.type
_entity_poly.pdbx_seq_one_letter_code
_entity_poly.pdbx_strand_id
1 'polypeptide(L)'
;VGVHIIMVGAAALDHTRVDKVVIISNALIIGVSNNKNGCVEKSPSLQTCQFSWAWCGHLNSQATVGRAGIVTSLFNSGPNMAPKIFPWFDSDSYPSIYGRTEISSVTFAKFGKRQCAGSKRDFAIAGHDSGANAADAWHPASLQKIELVNVDIESYIYLERGNPGWLSGSDCIDMDCDGPKHALIRDEDGTFLGGNGGS
;
A
#
# COMPACT_ATOMS: atom_id res chain seq x y z
N VAL A 1 -8.38 2.77 -1.07
CA VAL A 1 -7.52 2.34 0.04
C VAL A 1 -8.15 2.79 1.35
N GLY A 2 -8.07 1.99 2.43
CA GLY A 2 -8.50 2.39 3.78
C GLY A 2 -7.43 3.20 4.51
N VAL A 3 -6.22 2.62 4.64
CA VAL A 3 -5.05 3.24 5.27
C VAL A 3 -3.88 3.25 4.29
N HIS A 4 -3.31 4.42 4.09
CA HIS A 4 -2.10 4.64 3.29
C HIS A 4 -1.27 5.72 3.97
N ILE A 5 0.02 5.46 4.18
CA ILE A 5 0.90 6.33 4.97
C ILE A 5 2.20 6.51 4.21
N ILE A 6 2.53 7.77 3.94
CA ILE A 6 3.86 8.20 3.52
C ILE A 6 4.47 8.96 4.69
N MET A 7 5.61 8.48 5.16
CA MET A 7 6.35 9.10 6.24
C MET A 7 7.64 9.71 5.70
N VAL A 8 7.88 10.99 5.99
CA VAL A 8 9.15 11.62 5.61
C VAL A 8 10.24 11.15 6.58
N GLY A 9 11.21 10.38 6.12
CA GLY A 9 12.39 9.87 6.81
C GLY A 9 13.62 10.77 6.66
N ALA A 10 14.80 10.18 6.72
CA ALA A 10 16.09 10.84 6.52
C ALA A 10 16.52 10.74 5.05
N ALA A 11 17.44 11.63 4.62
CA ALA A 11 17.98 11.61 3.28
C ALA A 11 18.79 10.34 3.03
N ALA A 12 18.30 9.48 2.13
CA ALA A 12 18.97 8.24 1.76
C ALA A 12 20.34 8.49 1.11
N LEU A 13 20.47 9.54 0.30
CA LEU A 13 21.71 9.90 -0.39
C LEU A 13 22.84 10.33 0.57
N ASP A 14 22.49 10.81 1.76
CA ASP A 14 23.46 11.17 2.80
C ASP A 14 23.84 9.97 3.68
N HIS A 15 23.32 8.78 3.37
CA HIS A 15 23.49 7.55 4.14
C HIS A 15 23.05 7.70 5.61
N THR A 16 22.08 8.58 5.85
CA THR A 16 21.58 8.87 7.19
C THR A 16 20.44 7.95 7.57
N ARG A 17 20.47 7.44 8.80
CA ARG A 17 19.43 6.58 9.35
C ARG A 17 18.67 7.34 10.44
N VAL A 18 17.34 7.33 10.33
CA VAL A 18 16.44 7.72 11.41
C VAL A 18 15.47 6.57 11.66
N ASP A 19 15.31 6.19 12.92
CA ASP A 19 14.33 5.18 13.29
C ASP A 19 12.93 5.82 13.31
N LYS A 20 12.10 5.42 12.35
CA LYS A 20 10.70 5.80 12.33
C LYS A 20 9.81 4.58 12.19
N VAL A 21 8.68 4.65 12.87
CA VAL A 21 7.74 3.54 13.01
C VAL A 21 6.34 4.04 12.72
N VAL A 22 5.65 3.32 11.85
CA VAL A 22 4.21 3.49 11.65
C VAL A 22 3.50 2.42 12.47
N ILE A 23 2.63 2.84 13.39
CA ILE A 23 1.83 1.93 14.21
C ILE A 23 0.37 2.02 13.74
N ILE A 24 -0.17 0.91 13.29
CA ILE A 24 -1.59 0.74 12.99
C ILE A 24 -2.14 -0.26 14.00
N SER A 25 -2.99 0.20 14.92
CA SER A 25 -3.50 -0.69 15.95
C SER A 25 -4.94 -0.44 16.36
N ASN A 26 -5.58 -1.48 16.91
CA ASN A 26 -6.92 -1.41 17.49
C ASN A 26 -7.97 -0.83 16.53
N ALA A 27 -8.00 -1.37 15.31
CA ALA A 27 -8.82 -0.83 14.22
C ALA A 27 -9.71 -1.90 13.58
N LEU A 28 -10.91 -1.48 13.18
CA LEU A 28 -11.81 -2.26 12.32
C LEU A 28 -11.74 -1.67 10.91
N ILE A 29 -11.28 -2.48 9.95
CA ILE A 29 -11.16 -2.07 8.55
C ILE A 29 -12.15 -2.91 7.72
N ILE A 30 -13.11 -2.24 7.09
CA ILE A 30 -14.19 -2.89 6.34
C ILE A 30 -13.99 -2.63 4.84
N GLY A 31 -13.85 -3.69 4.04
CA GLY A 31 -13.70 -3.57 2.58
C GLY A 31 -14.99 -3.12 1.90
N VAL A 32 -16.10 -3.79 2.20
CA VAL A 32 -17.43 -3.48 1.66
C VAL A 32 -18.48 -3.42 2.75
N SER A 33 -19.17 -2.29 2.84
CA SER A 33 -20.32 -2.12 3.74
C SER A 33 -21.64 -2.43 3.04
N ASN A 34 -22.64 -2.86 3.81
CA ASN A 34 -23.96 -3.26 3.29
C ASN A 34 -24.81 -2.06 2.82
N ASN A 35 -24.33 -0.82 2.99
CA ASN A 35 -25.16 0.36 2.80
C ASN A 35 -25.50 0.66 1.32
N LYS A 36 -24.75 0.12 0.34
CA LYS A 36 -25.02 0.27 -1.12
C LYS A 36 -24.45 -0.86 -2.01
N ASN A 37 -24.41 -2.11 -1.53
CA ASN A 37 -23.82 -3.26 -2.23
C ASN A 37 -22.36 -3.05 -2.72
N GLY A 38 -21.65 -2.01 -2.25
CA GLY A 38 -20.28 -1.68 -2.68
C GLY A 38 -20.10 -1.26 -4.15
N CYS A 39 -21.18 -1.17 -4.93
CA CYS A 39 -21.13 -0.95 -6.39
C CYS A 39 -21.35 0.49 -6.83
N VAL A 40 -22.02 1.30 -6.00
CA VAL A 40 -22.31 2.70 -6.29
C VAL A 40 -21.44 3.56 -5.39
N GLU A 41 -20.18 3.71 -5.79
CA GLU A 41 -19.30 4.70 -5.19
C GLU A 41 -19.05 5.80 -6.20
N LYS A 42 -19.67 6.96 -5.94
CA LYS A 42 -19.24 8.19 -6.58
C LYS A 42 -17.85 8.49 -6.02
N SER A 43 -16.86 8.68 -6.90
CA SER A 43 -15.55 9.17 -6.47
C SER A 43 -15.75 10.38 -5.56
N PRO A 44 -15.13 10.42 -4.37
CA PRO A 44 -15.29 11.57 -3.50
C PRO A 44 -14.93 12.84 -4.28
N SER A 45 -15.83 13.82 -4.26
CA SER A 45 -15.52 15.14 -4.82
C SER A 45 -14.43 15.74 -3.95
N LEU A 46 -13.23 15.86 -4.49
CA LEU A 46 -12.12 16.43 -3.76
C LEU A 46 -12.14 17.93 -3.96
N GLN A 47 -12.46 18.68 -2.88
CA GLN A 47 -12.26 20.13 -2.85
C GLN A 47 -10.80 20.48 -3.15
N THR A 48 -9.87 19.55 -2.88
CA THR A 48 -8.45 19.67 -3.23
C THR A 48 -8.18 19.73 -4.74
N CYS A 49 -9.12 19.32 -5.61
CA CYS A 49 -9.02 19.54 -7.06
C CYS A 49 -9.16 21.00 -7.47
N GLN A 50 -9.63 21.86 -6.57
CA GLN A 50 -9.82 23.28 -6.85
C GLN A 50 -8.50 24.06 -6.75
N PHE A 51 -7.42 23.46 -6.22
CA PHE A 51 -6.10 24.09 -6.19
C PHE A 51 -5.44 24.04 -7.57
N SER A 52 -4.69 25.10 -7.90
CA SER A 52 -3.87 25.15 -9.11
C SER A 52 -2.82 24.04 -9.12
N TRP A 53 -2.70 23.32 -10.23
CA TRP A 53 -1.80 22.17 -10.42
C TRP A 53 -2.06 21.00 -9.47
N ALA A 54 -3.26 20.92 -8.88
CA ALA A 54 -3.68 19.73 -8.20
C ALA A 54 -3.72 18.55 -9.17
N TRP A 55 -3.16 17.43 -8.76
CA TRP A 55 -3.26 16.17 -9.45
C TRP A 55 -4.66 15.58 -9.20
N CYS A 56 -5.49 15.69 -10.23
CA CYS A 56 -6.92 15.36 -10.15
C CYS A 56 -7.26 13.91 -10.55
N GLY A 57 -6.26 13.09 -10.86
CA GLY A 57 -6.41 11.68 -11.22
C GLY A 57 -6.51 10.72 -10.03
N HIS A 58 -6.98 11.15 -8.87
CA HIS A 58 -6.78 10.50 -7.55
C HIS A 58 -7.14 9.01 -7.48
N LEU A 59 -8.04 8.57 -8.35
CA LEU A 59 -8.25 7.15 -8.57
C LEU A 59 -7.20 6.69 -9.57
N ASN A 60 -6.25 5.89 -9.11
CA ASN A 60 -5.34 5.19 -10.01
C ASN A 60 -6.20 4.35 -10.98
N SER A 61 -6.48 4.89 -12.17
CA SER A 61 -7.25 4.22 -13.22
C SER A 61 -6.51 2.99 -13.74
N GLN A 62 -5.20 2.94 -13.50
CA GLN A 62 -4.31 1.83 -13.80
C GLN A 62 -4.17 0.83 -12.65
N ALA A 63 -4.78 1.08 -11.48
CA ALA A 63 -4.69 0.20 -10.31
C ALA A 63 -5.02 -1.24 -10.73
N THR A 64 -4.11 -2.17 -10.53
CA THR A 64 -4.28 -3.57 -10.94
C THR A 64 -5.31 -4.30 -10.06
N VAL A 65 -5.61 -3.75 -8.88
CA VAL A 65 -6.55 -4.28 -7.89
C VAL A 65 -7.72 -3.35 -7.61
N GLY A 66 -8.65 -3.84 -6.80
CA GLY A 66 -9.74 -3.05 -6.25
C GLY A 66 -9.24 -2.18 -5.09
N ARG A 67 -9.87 -2.30 -3.93
CA ARG A 67 -9.51 -1.54 -2.73
C ARG A 67 -8.55 -2.34 -1.88
N ALA A 68 -7.54 -1.68 -1.32
CA ALA A 68 -6.74 -2.22 -0.23
C ALA A 68 -7.25 -1.69 1.12
N GLY A 69 -7.30 -2.54 2.15
CA GLY A 69 -7.58 -2.14 3.53
C GLY A 69 -6.42 -1.31 4.07
N ILE A 70 -5.24 -1.91 4.15
CA ILE A 70 -3.97 -1.25 4.44
C ILE A 70 -3.07 -1.41 3.23
N VAL A 71 -2.51 -0.32 2.74
CA VAL A 71 -1.30 -0.37 1.91
C VAL A 71 -0.11 -0.21 2.83
N THR A 72 0.93 -1.02 2.63
CA THR A 72 2.19 -0.95 3.39
C THR A 72 2.73 0.48 3.41
N SER A 73 3.43 0.89 4.46
CA SER A 73 3.85 2.29 4.57
C SER A 73 5.08 2.57 3.73
N LEU A 74 5.14 3.76 3.15
CA LEU A 74 6.35 4.32 2.54
C LEU A 74 7.09 5.18 3.54
N PHE A 75 8.40 5.07 3.55
CA PHE A 75 9.27 6.00 4.25
C PHE A 75 10.15 6.67 3.20
N ASN A 76 9.95 7.97 2.98
CA ASN A 76 10.56 8.72 1.88
C ASN A 76 11.54 9.76 2.42
N SER A 77 12.63 10.03 1.70
CA SER A 77 13.62 11.05 2.05
C SER A 77 13.04 12.47 2.03
N GLY A 78 11.90 12.68 1.38
CA GLY A 78 11.18 13.94 1.29
C GLY A 78 9.67 13.75 1.09
N PRO A 79 8.89 14.84 1.14
CA PRO A 79 7.46 14.81 0.84
C PRO A 79 7.23 14.61 -0.66
N ASN A 80 6.16 13.90 -1.02
CA ASN A 80 5.75 13.66 -2.42
C ASN A 80 4.97 14.83 -3.05
N MET A 81 4.91 15.99 -2.38
CA MET A 81 4.17 17.19 -2.82
C MET A 81 2.65 17.03 -3.05
N ALA A 82 2.05 15.87 -2.74
CA ALA A 82 0.64 15.64 -2.98
C ALA A 82 -0.29 16.62 -2.22
N PRO A 83 -1.43 17.02 -2.81
CA PRO A 83 -1.91 16.64 -4.14
C PRO A 83 -1.36 17.55 -5.24
N LYS A 84 -0.40 18.44 -4.96
CA LYS A 84 0.14 19.38 -5.95
C LYS A 84 1.18 18.64 -6.78
N ILE A 85 1.03 18.61 -8.11
CA ILE A 85 1.92 17.92 -9.06
C ILE A 85 1.80 16.38 -9.04
N PHE A 86 1.78 15.73 -7.87
CA PHE A 86 1.78 14.26 -7.75
C PHE A 86 0.53 13.66 -7.08
N PRO A 87 0.22 12.37 -7.36
CA PRO A 87 -0.79 11.61 -6.65
C PRO A 87 -0.48 11.42 -5.16
N TRP A 88 -1.52 11.24 -4.34
CA TRP A 88 -1.38 10.87 -2.92
C TRP A 88 -0.67 9.54 -2.66
N PHE A 89 -0.68 8.65 -3.65
CA PHE A 89 -0.13 7.30 -3.55
C PHE A 89 1.27 7.18 -4.15
N ASP A 90 1.77 8.23 -4.80
CA ASP A 90 3.11 8.24 -5.40
C ASP A 90 4.18 8.54 -4.33
N SER A 91 5.36 7.96 -4.45
CA SER A 91 6.49 8.28 -3.57
C SER A 91 7.15 9.63 -3.88
N ASP A 92 7.32 9.96 -5.17
CA ASP A 92 8.06 11.11 -5.74
C ASP A 92 9.40 11.46 -5.04
N SER A 93 9.97 10.53 -4.28
CA SER A 93 11.17 10.79 -3.49
C SER A 93 11.85 9.47 -3.15
N TYR A 94 13.17 9.51 -3.03
CA TYR A 94 13.97 8.34 -2.68
C TYR A 94 13.46 7.69 -1.39
N PRO A 95 13.29 6.36 -1.34
CA PRO A 95 12.96 5.68 -0.09
C PRO A 95 14.05 5.93 0.94
N SER A 96 13.70 6.27 2.17
CA SER A 96 14.69 6.39 3.25
C SER A 96 15.28 5.01 3.58
N ILE A 97 16.51 4.98 4.08
CA ILE A 97 17.21 3.71 4.37
C ILE A 97 16.51 2.86 5.41
N TYR A 98 15.75 3.48 6.32
CA TYR A 98 15.12 2.78 7.43
C TYR A 98 13.72 3.28 7.70
N GLY A 99 12.88 2.35 8.15
CA GLY A 99 11.46 2.52 8.42
C GLY A 99 10.85 1.14 8.66
N ARG A 100 9.82 1.06 9.51
CA ARG A 100 9.05 -0.18 9.69
C ARG A 100 7.60 0.11 10.03
N THR A 101 6.72 -0.78 9.61
CA THR A 101 5.30 -0.74 9.95
C THR A 101 4.97 -1.85 10.94
N GLU A 102 4.23 -1.52 11.99
CA GLU A 102 3.72 -2.46 12.99
C GLU A 102 2.19 -2.42 12.96
N ILE A 103 1.59 -3.54 12.57
CA ILE A 103 0.13 -3.69 12.45
C ILE A 103 -0.32 -4.68 13.52
N SER A 104 -1.15 -4.24 14.46
CA SER A 104 -1.56 -5.10 15.58
C SER A 104 -2.99 -4.90 16.05
N SER A 105 -3.65 -6.00 16.43
CA SER A 105 -5.04 -5.94 16.94
C SER A 105 -5.97 -5.27 15.92
N VAL A 106 -5.87 -5.69 14.67
CA VAL A 106 -6.68 -5.16 13.55
C VAL A 106 -7.62 -6.24 13.06
N THR A 107 -8.91 -5.90 12.96
CA THR A 107 -9.92 -6.76 12.34
C THR A 107 -10.15 -6.29 10.91
N PHE A 108 -9.88 -7.16 9.93
CA PHE A 108 -10.29 -6.96 8.55
C PHE A 108 -11.59 -7.68 8.28
N ALA A 109 -12.56 -6.97 7.71
CA ALA A 109 -13.87 -7.52 7.43
C ALA A 109 -14.30 -7.28 5.98
N LYS A 110 -14.92 -8.30 5.37
CA LYS A 110 -15.62 -8.19 4.08
C LYS A 110 -14.71 -7.72 2.92
N PHE A 111 -13.55 -8.36 2.78
CA PHE A 111 -12.66 -8.21 1.62
C PHE A 111 -12.82 -9.41 0.69
N GLY A 112 -12.89 -9.15 -0.61
CA GLY A 112 -13.22 -10.20 -1.58
C GLY A 112 -13.48 -9.65 -2.97
N LYS A 113 -14.01 -10.51 -3.85
CA LYS A 113 -14.53 -10.09 -5.15
C LYS A 113 -15.92 -9.50 -4.98
N ARG A 114 -16.08 -8.23 -5.34
CA ARG A 114 -17.39 -7.56 -5.30
C ARG A 114 -18.33 -8.11 -6.37
N GLN A 115 -19.63 -8.15 -6.05
CA GLN A 115 -20.70 -8.53 -6.98
C GLN A 115 -21.10 -7.34 -7.87
N CYS A 116 -20.12 -6.60 -8.39
CA CYS A 116 -20.33 -5.47 -9.29
C CYS A 116 -19.68 -5.77 -10.63
N ALA A 117 -20.39 -5.51 -11.73
CA ALA A 117 -19.83 -5.67 -13.07
C ALA A 117 -18.54 -4.83 -13.21
N GLY A 118 -17.46 -5.45 -13.70
CA GLY A 118 -16.16 -4.81 -13.88
C GLY A 118 -15.38 -4.49 -12.60
N SER A 119 -15.85 -4.91 -11.42
CA SER A 119 -15.09 -4.70 -10.18
C SER A 119 -13.86 -5.59 -10.08
N LYS A 120 -12.76 -4.99 -9.61
CA LYS A 120 -11.53 -5.67 -9.24
C LYS A 120 -11.64 -6.20 -7.79
N ARG A 121 -10.88 -7.24 -7.46
CA ARG A 121 -10.83 -7.85 -6.12
C ARG A 121 -10.27 -6.86 -5.11
N ASP A 122 -10.90 -6.78 -3.94
CA ASP A 122 -10.42 -5.98 -2.81
C ASP A 122 -9.54 -6.87 -1.89
N PHE A 123 -8.54 -6.28 -1.24
CA PHE A 123 -7.55 -6.98 -0.41
C PHE A 123 -7.42 -6.34 0.97
N ALA A 124 -7.21 -7.16 2.01
CA ALA A 124 -7.00 -6.67 3.37
C ALA A 124 -5.68 -5.89 3.47
N ILE A 125 -4.59 -6.46 2.97
CA ILE A 125 -3.27 -5.83 2.87
C ILE A 125 -2.84 -5.79 1.40
N ALA A 126 -2.20 -4.70 0.97
CA ALA A 126 -1.54 -4.64 -0.33
C ALA A 126 -0.17 -3.96 -0.23
N GLY A 127 0.76 -4.39 -1.07
CA GLY A 127 1.95 -3.61 -1.39
C GLY A 127 1.62 -2.42 -2.29
N HIS A 128 2.64 -1.63 -2.61
CA HIS A 128 2.52 -0.57 -3.61
C HIS A 128 2.43 -1.16 -5.02
N ASP A 129 1.59 -0.54 -5.85
CA ASP A 129 1.45 -0.91 -7.25
C ASP A 129 2.44 -0.15 -8.14
N SER A 130 2.60 -0.60 -9.39
CA SER A 130 3.49 0.01 -10.39
C SER A 130 3.09 1.44 -10.76
N GLY A 131 1.86 1.86 -10.49
CA GLY A 131 1.41 3.23 -10.67
C GLY A 131 1.92 4.19 -9.59
N ALA A 132 2.44 3.68 -8.48
CA ALA A 132 2.90 4.48 -7.33
C ALA A 132 4.38 4.89 -7.37
N ASN A 133 5.14 4.55 -8.43
CA ASN A 133 6.60 4.73 -8.49
C ASN A 133 7.34 4.23 -7.23
N ALA A 134 6.77 3.21 -6.59
CA ALA A 134 7.20 2.71 -5.29
C ALA A 134 6.95 1.22 -5.13
N ALA A 135 6.67 0.48 -6.22
CA ALA A 135 6.34 -0.94 -6.17
C ALA A 135 7.47 -1.79 -5.55
N ASP A 136 8.70 -1.29 -5.60
CA ASP A 136 9.95 -1.94 -5.23
C ASP A 136 10.66 -1.30 -4.02
N ALA A 137 10.04 -0.28 -3.43
CA ALA A 137 10.71 0.66 -2.52
C ALA A 137 9.91 0.96 -1.24
N TRP A 138 9.08 0.01 -0.80
CA TRP A 138 8.35 0.10 0.46
C TRP A 138 9.07 -0.66 1.59
N HIS A 139 8.76 -0.32 2.84
CA HIS A 139 9.49 -0.82 4.01
C HIS A 139 8.85 -2.05 4.63
N PRO A 140 9.61 -2.85 5.43
CA PRO A 140 9.07 -4.04 6.08
C PRO A 140 7.87 -3.75 6.98
N ALA A 141 6.93 -4.69 7.00
CA ALA A 141 5.76 -4.65 7.86
C ALA A 141 5.69 -5.91 8.73
N SER A 142 5.34 -5.74 10.00
CA SER A 142 5.05 -6.85 10.93
C SER A 142 3.57 -6.83 11.31
N LEU A 143 3.00 -8.02 11.38
CA LEU A 143 1.59 -8.28 11.68
C LEU A 143 1.50 -9.14 12.93
N GLN A 144 0.58 -8.82 13.83
CA GLN A 144 0.21 -9.70 14.95
C GLN A 144 -1.23 -9.43 15.39
N LYS A 145 -1.88 -10.39 16.04
CA LYS A 145 -3.24 -10.25 16.55
C LYS A 145 -4.22 -9.75 15.48
N ILE A 146 -4.17 -10.35 14.30
CA ILE A 146 -5.05 -10.03 13.18
C ILE A 146 -6.30 -10.91 13.24
N GLU A 147 -7.46 -10.32 12.96
CA GLU A 147 -8.72 -11.05 12.85
C GLU A 147 -9.29 -10.86 11.45
N LEU A 148 -9.70 -11.96 10.80
CA LEU A 148 -10.23 -11.97 9.44
C LEU A 148 -11.69 -12.43 9.46
N VAL A 149 -12.62 -11.51 9.20
CA VAL A 149 -14.07 -11.76 9.28
C VAL A 149 -14.70 -11.67 7.89
N ASN A 150 -15.10 -12.81 7.32
CA ASN A 150 -15.65 -12.89 5.96
C ASN A 150 -14.69 -12.27 4.93
N VAL A 151 -13.42 -12.69 4.97
CA VAL A 151 -12.39 -12.29 4.02
C VAL A 151 -12.03 -13.51 3.16
N ASP A 152 -12.10 -13.38 1.84
CA ASP A 152 -11.64 -14.43 0.94
C ASP A 152 -10.13 -14.67 1.17
N ILE A 153 -9.67 -15.92 1.18
CA ILE A 153 -8.24 -16.24 1.36
C ILE A 153 -7.36 -15.57 0.29
N GLU A 154 -7.86 -15.50 -0.94
CA GLU A 154 -7.24 -14.81 -2.08
C GLU A 154 -7.19 -13.29 -1.90
N SER A 155 -7.86 -12.75 -0.89
CA SER A 155 -7.95 -11.32 -0.56
C SER A 155 -7.17 -10.95 0.70
N TYR A 156 -6.35 -11.85 1.26
CA TYR A 156 -5.52 -11.54 2.43
C TYR A 156 -4.48 -10.49 2.08
N ILE A 157 -3.68 -10.77 1.05
CA ILE A 157 -2.55 -9.94 0.64
C ILE A 157 -2.47 -9.85 -0.88
N TYR A 158 -2.16 -8.67 -1.40
CA TYR A 158 -1.76 -8.47 -2.79
C TYR A 158 -0.37 -7.87 -2.88
N LEU A 159 0.51 -8.53 -3.62
CA LEU A 159 1.81 -8.00 -4.04
C LEU A 159 1.82 -8.01 -5.56
N GLU A 160 2.08 -6.87 -6.18
CA GLU A 160 2.04 -6.77 -7.64
C GLU A 160 3.16 -7.62 -8.27
N ARG A 161 2.87 -8.26 -9.39
CA ARG A 161 3.92 -8.98 -10.11
C ARG A 161 4.90 -7.98 -10.71
N GLY A 162 6.17 -8.32 -10.72
CA GLY A 162 7.15 -7.41 -11.28
C GLY A 162 6.92 -7.02 -12.72
N ASN A 163 7.12 -5.73 -13.03
CA ASN A 163 6.98 -5.19 -14.37
C ASN A 163 8.27 -5.44 -15.18
N PRO A 164 8.25 -6.31 -16.21
CA PRO A 164 9.44 -6.58 -17.02
C PRO A 164 9.92 -5.36 -17.82
N GLY A 165 9.06 -4.35 -18.02
CA GLY A 165 9.43 -3.11 -18.69
C GLY A 165 10.34 -2.20 -17.86
N TRP A 166 10.50 -2.48 -16.56
CA TRP A 166 11.42 -1.74 -15.68
C TRP A 166 12.84 -2.34 -15.69
N LEU A 167 13.04 -3.44 -16.41
CA LEU A 167 14.35 -4.07 -16.59
C LEU A 167 15.15 -3.24 -17.62
N SER A 168 15.95 -2.28 -17.14
CA SER A 168 16.70 -1.34 -17.98
C SER A 168 18.17 -1.34 -17.62
N GLY A 169 19.02 -1.95 -18.45
CA GLY A 169 20.46 -2.09 -18.18
C GLY A 169 21.23 -0.77 -17.98
N SER A 170 20.68 0.38 -18.39
CA SER A 170 21.27 1.70 -18.12
C SER A 170 20.95 2.24 -16.73
N ASP A 171 19.84 1.82 -16.12
CA ASP A 171 19.40 2.26 -14.79
C ASP A 171 19.85 1.26 -13.69
N CYS A 172 20.45 0.14 -14.09
CA CYS A 172 20.92 -0.97 -13.23
C CYS A 172 22.35 -0.79 -12.74
N ILE A 173 22.66 0.34 -12.10
CA ILE A 173 24.06 0.64 -11.72
C ILE A 173 24.48 -0.12 -10.44
N ASP A 174 23.55 -0.49 -9.54
CA ASP A 174 23.93 -1.17 -8.27
C ASP A 174 22.82 -1.97 -7.53
N MET A 175 21.66 -2.25 -8.15
CA MET A 175 20.55 -3.00 -7.54
C MET A 175 20.03 -4.07 -8.51
N ASP A 176 19.69 -5.27 -8.03
CA ASP A 176 19.12 -6.31 -8.92
C ASP A 176 17.86 -5.75 -9.59
N CYS A 177 18.01 -5.45 -10.87
CA CYS A 177 16.93 -5.12 -11.77
C CYS A 177 16.17 -6.39 -12.13
N ASP A 178 15.69 -7.14 -11.14
CA ASP A 178 14.87 -8.34 -11.34
C ASP A 178 13.37 -8.03 -11.22
N GLY A 179 13.03 -6.74 -11.32
CA GLY A 179 11.70 -6.21 -11.04
C GLY A 179 11.53 -5.81 -9.56
N PRO A 180 10.31 -5.43 -9.17
CA PRO A 180 9.98 -5.02 -7.82
C PRO A 180 10.35 -6.07 -6.79
N LYS A 181 11.30 -5.70 -5.94
CA LYS A 181 11.62 -6.44 -4.73
C LYS A 181 10.58 -6.08 -3.69
N HIS A 182 9.72 -7.03 -3.34
CA HIS A 182 8.76 -6.82 -2.28
C HIS A 182 9.47 -6.79 -0.92
N ALA A 183 9.12 -5.80 -0.11
CA ALA A 183 9.55 -5.76 1.28
C ALA A 183 8.93 -6.93 2.05
N LEU A 184 9.62 -7.36 3.10
CA LEU A 184 9.16 -8.45 3.95
C LEU A 184 7.89 -8.02 4.71
N ILE A 185 6.78 -8.73 4.49
CA ILE A 185 5.64 -8.70 5.41
C ILE A 185 5.74 -9.95 6.26
N ARG A 186 5.75 -9.80 7.58
CA ARG A 186 5.93 -10.90 8.52
C ARG A 186 4.74 -10.98 9.46
N ASP A 187 4.09 -12.13 9.47
CA ASP A 187 3.11 -12.53 10.48
C ASP A 187 3.87 -13.14 11.68
N GLU A 188 3.89 -12.41 12.79
CA GLU A 188 4.70 -12.75 13.96
C GLU A 188 4.07 -13.82 14.86
N ASP A 189 2.74 -13.96 14.83
CA ASP A 189 2.00 -14.85 15.74
C ASP A 189 1.06 -15.84 15.03
N GLY A 190 1.04 -15.85 13.69
CA GLY A 190 0.24 -16.78 12.90
C GLY A 190 -1.23 -16.41 12.83
N THR A 191 -1.63 -15.26 13.37
CA THR A 191 -3.04 -14.83 13.36
C THR A 191 -3.51 -14.39 11.98
N PHE A 192 -2.59 -14.06 11.07
CA PHE A 192 -2.92 -13.65 9.70
C PHE A 192 -2.85 -14.80 8.70
N LEU A 193 -1.77 -15.59 8.71
CA LEU A 193 -1.52 -16.69 7.75
C LEU A 193 -1.92 -18.07 8.30
N GLY A 194 -2.16 -18.18 9.60
CA GLY A 194 -2.35 -19.45 10.31
C GLY A 194 -1.03 -20.10 10.75
N GLY A 195 -1.10 -21.11 11.61
CA GLY A 195 0.07 -21.86 12.07
C GLY A 195 0.96 -21.08 13.04
N ASN A 196 2.28 -21.19 12.87
CA ASN A 196 3.29 -20.59 13.76
C ASN A 196 3.75 -19.19 13.32
N GLY A 197 3.02 -18.51 12.43
CA GLY A 197 3.51 -17.30 11.76
C GLY A 197 4.46 -17.60 10.60
N GLY A 198 4.88 -16.56 9.90
CA GLY A 198 5.69 -16.68 8.68
C GLY A 198 5.85 -15.36 7.93
N SER A 199 6.61 -15.40 6.84
CA SER A 199 6.82 -14.27 5.92
C SER A 199 6.45 -14.64 4.51
#